data_AF-A0A368EY50-F1
#
_entry.id   AF-A0A368EY50-F1
#
_cell.length_a   1.000
_cell.length_b   1.000
_cell.length_c   1.000
_cell.angle_alpha   90.00
_cell.angle_beta   90.00
_cell.angle_gamma   90.00
#
_symmetry.space_group_name_H-M   'P 1'
#
loop_
_entity.id
_entity.type
_entity.pdbx_description
1 polymer ?
#
loop_
_entity_poly.entity_id
_entity_poly.type
_entity_poly.pdbx_seq_one_letter_code
_entity_poly.pdbx_strand_id
1 'polypeptide(L)'
;LISLCSACANFFSGNSVDYRFVRTHKTDGSALLKFTGTRPAYDQEKFVNVPIKKGSLIIIHGLVVHKSAPNTSLKSRHAYTLHVMEGKNTKWSPDNWYVREFLDKIETANSTKPSRKLCTA
;
A
#
# COMPACT_ATOMS: atom_id res chain seq x y z
N LEU A 1 17.58 10.39 0.45
CA LEU A 1 16.64 11.36 -0.14
C LEU A 1 15.45 10.58 -0.67
N ILE A 2 14.28 10.80 -0.10
CA ILE A 2 13.02 10.33 -0.69
C ILE A 2 12.59 11.41 -1.66
N SER A 3 12.15 11.01 -2.85
CA SER A 3 11.66 11.90 -3.88
C SER A 3 10.21 11.55 -4.17
N LEU A 4 9.33 12.56 -4.15
CA LEU A 4 7.88 12.41 -4.29
C LEU A 4 7.45 13.08 -5.60
N CYS A 5 6.63 12.41 -6.40
CA CYS A 5 6.04 13.04 -7.58
C CYS A 5 4.86 13.93 -7.14
N SER A 6 4.94 15.24 -7.39
CA SER A 6 3.85 16.18 -7.03
C SER A 6 2.74 16.23 -8.09
N ALA A 7 3.03 15.74 -9.29
CA ALA A 7 2.17 15.87 -10.47
C ALA A 7 1.58 14.53 -10.93
N CYS A 8 1.41 13.57 -10.03
CA CYS A 8 0.52 12.41 -10.23
C CYS A 8 -0.97 12.80 -10.31
N ALA A 9 -1.28 14.11 -10.38
CA ALA A 9 -2.60 14.72 -10.45
C ALA A 9 -3.40 14.40 -11.73
N ASN A 10 -2.83 13.70 -12.73
CA ASN A 10 -3.63 13.04 -13.75
C ASN A 10 -4.20 11.75 -13.15
N PHE A 11 -5.10 11.90 -12.18
CA PHE A 11 -6.04 10.86 -11.81
C PHE A 11 -6.83 10.55 -13.09
N PHE A 12 -6.45 9.48 -13.79
CA PHE A 12 -7.34 8.85 -14.76
C PHE A 12 -8.70 8.70 -14.07
N SER A 13 -9.78 9.14 -14.70
CA SER A 13 -11.15 9.04 -14.17
C SER A 13 -11.67 7.59 -14.22
N GLY A 14 -10.83 6.65 -13.79
CA GLY A 14 -11.15 5.27 -13.49
C GLY A 14 -10.42 4.95 -12.19
N ASN A 15 -11.16 4.47 -11.19
CA ASN A 15 -10.70 4.20 -9.82
C ASN A 15 -9.61 3.10 -9.68
N SER A 16 -8.70 2.92 -10.63
CA SER A 16 -7.80 1.77 -10.68
C SER A 16 -6.34 2.18 -10.58
N VAL A 17 -5.70 1.78 -9.47
CA VAL A 17 -4.27 1.48 -9.48
C VAL A 17 -4.10 0.24 -10.34
N ASP A 18 -3.91 0.43 -11.64
CA ASP A 18 -3.84 -0.68 -12.59
C ASP A 18 -2.60 -1.55 -12.33
N TYR A 19 -1.50 -0.93 -11.88
CA TYR A 19 -0.26 -1.62 -11.58
C TYR A 19 -0.13 -2.06 -10.12
N ARG A 20 -0.31 -3.35 -9.83
CA ARG A 20 -0.24 -3.89 -8.46
C ARG A 20 0.53 -5.20 -8.38
N PHE A 21 1.27 -5.38 -7.28
CA PHE A 21 1.90 -6.65 -6.92
C PHE A 21 0.91 -7.52 -6.15
N VAL A 22 0.60 -8.69 -6.68
CA VAL A 22 -0.45 -9.59 -6.16
C VAL A 22 0.05 -11.02 -6.03
N ARG A 23 -0.61 -11.77 -5.15
CA ARG A 23 -0.47 -13.21 -5.01
C ARG A 23 -1.25 -13.93 -6.11
N THR A 24 -0.71 -15.03 -6.62
CA THR A 24 -1.32 -15.80 -7.72
C THR A 24 -2.23 -16.93 -7.23
N HIS A 25 -2.14 -17.30 -5.94
CA HIS A 25 -2.86 -18.42 -5.30
C HIS A 25 -2.72 -19.79 -5.98
N LYS A 26 -1.77 -19.91 -6.91
CA LYS A 26 -1.52 -21.15 -7.65
C LYS A 26 -0.77 -22.16 -6.78
N THR A 27 -1.08 -23.44 -6.95
CA THR A 27 -0.44 -24.57 -6.27
C THR A 27 0.38 -25.45 -7.22
N ASP A 28 0.57 -25.00 -8.46
CA ASP A 28 1.22 -25.72 -9.57
C ASP A 28 2.76 -25.57 -9.59
N GLY A 29 3.35 -25.00 -8.53
CA GLY A 29 4.79 -24.72 -8.46
C GLY A 29 5.25 -23.48 -9.24
N SER A 30 4.32 -22.76 -9.89
CA SER A 30 4.64 -21.49 -10.56
C SER A 30 4.84 -20.33 -9.57
N ALA A 31 5.28 -19.18 -10.09
CA ALA A 31 5.53 -18.00 -9.27
C ALA A 31 4.28 -17.60 -8.44
N LEU A 32 4.46 -17.53 -7.12
CA LEU A 32 3.39 -17.20 -6.17
C LEU A 32 3.01 -15.71 -6.18
N LEU A 33 3.82 -14.87 -6.81
CA LEU A 33 3.65 -13.42 -6.86
C LEU A 33 3.83 -12.92 -8.29
N LYS A 34 2.99 -11.97 -8.71
CA LYS A 34 3.09 -11.32 -10.02
C LYS A 34 2.70 -9.86 -9.94
N PHE A 35 3.19 -9.06 -10.88
CA PHE A 35 2.59 -7.76 -11.14
C PHE A 35 1.39 -7.93 -12.08
N THR A 36 0.35 -7.15 -11.83
CA THR A 36 -0.84 -7.00 -12.67
C THR A 36 -0.89 -5.59 -13.23
N GLY A 37 -1.57 -5.43 -14.37
CA GLY A 37 -1.70 -4.19 -15.14
C GLY A 37 -0.39 -3.65 -15.70
N THR A 38 -0.45 -2.42 -16.22
CA THR A 38 0.66 -1.83 -16.97
C THR A 38 1.44 -0.88 -16.08
N ARG A 39 2.76 -1.07 -15.98
CA ARG A 39 3.62 -0.14 -15.23
C ARG A 39 3.60 1.22 -15.94
N PRO A 40 3.08 2.29 -15.31
CA PRO A 40 3.05 3.59 -15.94
C PRO A 40 4.47 4.17 -16.05
N ALA A 41 4.69 4.92 -17.13
CA ALA A 41 5.87 5.76 -17.27
C ALA A 41 5.66 7.04 -16.46
N TYR A 42 6.64 7.41 -15.65
CA TYR A 42 6.63 8.66 -14.89
C TYR A 42 7.67 9.60 -15.45
N ASP A 43 7.25 10.84 -15.70
CA ASP A 43 8.14 11.94 -15.99
C ASP A 43 9.05 12.19 -14.77
N GLN A 44 10.36 12.14 -15.01
CA GLN A 44 11.37 12.20 -13.97
C GLN A 44 11.54 13.61 -13.39
N GLU A 45 11.15 14.65 -14.13
CA GLU A 45 11.28 16.05 -13.72
C GLU A 45 10.23 16.46 -12.68
N LYS A 46 9.12 15.72 -12.63
CA LYS A 46 8.02 15.95 -11.67
C LYS A 46 8.31 15.45 -10.26
N PHE A 47 9.46 14.79 -10.06
CA PHE A 47 9.88 14.28 -8.76
C PHE A 47 10.59 15.37 -7.95
N VAL A 48 10.03 15.68 -6.78
CA VAL A 48 10.56 16.66 -5.84
C VAL A 48 11.31 15.94 -4.73
N ASN A 49 12.56 16.36 -4.51
CA ASN A 49 13.41 15.83 -3.47
C ASN A 49 13.03 16.35 -2.08
N VAL A 50 12.89 15.45 -1.11
CA VAL A 50 12.51 15.77 0.27
C VAL A 50 13.66 15.40 1.22
N PRO A 51 14.65 16.29 1.42
CA PRO A 51 15.71 16.07 2.40
C PRO A 51 15.17 16.32 3.80
N ILE A 52 15.53 15.44 4.73
CA ILE A 52 15.06 15.51 6.12
C ILE A 52 16.20 15.26 7.10
N LYS A 53 16.04 15.79 8.32
CA LYS A 53 16.97 15.56 9.44
C LYS A 53 16.63 14.25 10.15
N LYS A 54 17.60 13.64 10.85
CA LYS A 54 17.35 12.48 11.72
C LYS A 54 16.22 12.80 12.70
N GLY A 55 15.27 11.88 12.86
CA GLY A 55 14.10 12.05 13.72
C GLY A 55 12.90 12.74 13.06
N SER A 56 13.00 13.16 11.80
CA SER A 56 11.83 13.68 11.06
C SER A 56 10.88 12.54 10.65
N LEU A 57 9.59 12.87 10.56
CA LEU A 57 8.53 11.98 10.07
C LEU A 57 8.08 12.42 8.68
N ILE A 58 7.95 11.46 7.76
CA ILE A 58 7.31 11.66 6.45
C ILE A 58 6.08 10.75 6.40
N ILE A 59 4.93 11.34 6.07
CA ILE A 59 3.68 10.62 5.83
C ILE A 59 3.51 10.47 4.33
N ILE A 60 3.37 9.23 3.86
CA ILE A 60 3.19 8.91 2.44
C ILE A 60 1.78 8.35 2.25
N HIS A 61 0.95 9.05 1.48
CA HIS A 61 -0.36 8.54 1.10
C HIS A 61 -0.22 7.32 0.17
N GLY A 62 -1.10 6.33 0.29
CA GLY A 62 -0.97 5.02 -0.38
C GLY A 62 -0.96 5.07 -1.92
N LEU A 63 -1.38 6.19 -2.52
CA LEU A 63 -1.37 6.42 -3.96
C LEU A 63 -0.22 7.33 -4.45
N VAL A 64 0.60 7.87 -3.55
CA VAL A 64 1.70 8.77 -3.93
C VAL A 64 2.84 7.96 -4.52
N VAL A 65 3.22 8.32 -5.74
CA VAL A 65 4.40 7.78 -6.41
C VAL A 65 5.65 8.37 -5.76
N HIS A 66 6.48 7.50 -5.20
CA HIS A 66 7.70 7.87 -4.50
C HIS A 66 8.85 6.96 -4.89
N LYS A 67 10.07 7.48 -4.81
CA LYS A 67 11.31 6.74 -5.05
C LYS A 67 12.41 7.20 -4.12
N SER A 68 13.48 6.42 -4.01
CA SER A 68 14.71 6.85 -3.37
C SER A 68 15.90 6.55 -4.27
N ALA A 69 16.81 7.51 -4.40
CA ALA A 69 18.04 7.29 -5.14
C ALA A 69 18.99 6.35 -4.36
N PRO A 70 19.84 5.58 -5.08
CA PRO A 70 20.93 4.82 -4.49
C PRO A 70 21.76 5.69 -3.54
N ASN A 71 22.22 5.10 -2.43
CA ASN A 71 23.10 5.81 -1.52
C ASN A 71 24.54 5.68 -2.02
N THR A 72 25.11 6.79 -2.51
CA THR A 72 26.51 6.86 -2.98
C THR A 72 27.48 7.36 -1.90
N SER A 73 26.98 7.66 -0.69
CA SER A 73 27.80 8.14 0.41
C SER A 73 28.31 7.00 1.29
N LEU A 74 29.38 7.26 2.04
CA LEU A 74 29.92 6.34 3.05
C LEU A 74 29.05 6.22 4.32
N LYS A 75 27.99 7.03 4.44
CA LYS A 75 27.12 7.06 5.63
C LYS A 75 25.82 6.33 5.34
N SER A 76 25.41 5.43 6.24
CA SER A 76 24.12 4.74 6.16
C SER A 76 22.95 5.70 6.31
N ARG A 77 21.86 5.43 5.57
CA ARG A 77 20.61 6.20 5.59
C ARG A 77 19.47 5.36 6.19
N HIS A 78 19.59 5.04 7.48
CA HIS A 78 18.59 4.24 8.18
C HIS A 78 17.24 4.96 8.22
N ALA A 79 16.17 4.21 7.98
CA ALA A 79 14.79 4.65 8.07
C ALA A 79 13.95 3.55 8.71
N TYR A 80 12.96 3.95 9.51
CA TYR A 80 11.94 3.06 10.02
C TYR A 80 10.61 3.38 9.34
N THR A 81 9.96 2.37 8.78
CA THR A 81 8.73 2.52 8.01
C THR A 81 7.67 1.55 8.51
N LEU A 82 6.47 2.06 8.70
CA LEU A 82 5.27 1.26 8.95
C LEU A 82 4.18 1.68 7.97
N HIS A 83 3.29 0.76 7.64
CA HIS A 83 2.12 1.03 6.82
C HIS A 83 0.88 0.93 7.69
N VAL A 84 0.04 1.96 7.66
CA VAL A 84 -1.24 2.00 8.37
C VAL A 84 -2.35 1.94 7.33
N MET A 85 -3.41 1.21 7.66
CA MET A 85 -4.64 1.17 6.88
C MET A 85 -5.81 1.44 7.81
N GLU A 86 -6.81 2.17 7.31
CA GLU A 86 -8.07 2.35 8.01
C GLU A 86 -8.73 0.97 8.23
N GLY A 87 -9.25 0.74 9.43
CA GLY A 87 -9.89 -0.52 9.80
C GLY A 87 -11.40 -0.52 9.57
N LYS A 88 -12.05 0.64 9.68
CA LYS A 88 -13.48 0.78 9.52
C LYS A 88 -13.86 0.83 8.04
N ASN A 89 -14.85 0.02 7.65
CA ASN A 89 -15.40 -0.01 6.29
C ASN A 89 -14.36 -0.23 5.17
N THR A 90 -13.23 -0.85 5.49
CA THR A 90 -12.12 -1.09 4.56
C THR A 90 -11.81 -2.57 4.55
N LYS A 91 -11.75 -3.18 3.37
CA LYS A 91 -11.44 -4.60 3.20
C LYS A 91 -10.00 -4.77 2.75
N TRP A 92 -9.25 -5.61 3.45
CA TRP A 92 -7.94 -6.03 2.97
C TRP A 92 -8.12 -7.00 1.80
N SER A 93 -7.46 -6.74 0.68
CA SER A 93 -7.57 -7.62 -0.48
C SER A 93 -6.86 -8.95 -0.19
N PRO A 94 -7.51 -10.11 -0.45
CA PRO A 94 -6.92 -11.44 -0.24
C PRO A 94 -5.73 -11.71 -1.18
N ASP A 95 -5.60 -10.91 -2.25
CA ASP A 95 -4.53 -11.02 -3.23
C ASP A 95 -3.29 -10.21 -2.84
N ASN A 96 -3.31 -9.51 -1.70
CA ASN A 96 -2.09 -8.92 -1.16
C ASN A 96 -1.10 -10.02 -0.80
N TRP A 97 0.18 -9.76 -1.06
CA TRP A 97 1.25 -10.70 -0.71
C TRP A 97 1.31 -10.96 0.80
N TYR A 98 1.00 -9.94 1.60
CA TYR A 98 0.88 -10.04 3.05
C TYR A 98 -0.55 -10.38 3.43
N VAL A 99 -0.72 -11.48 4.16
CA VAL A 99 -2.02 -11.99 4.63
C VAL A 99 -2.08 -11.86 6.15
N ARG A 100 -3.24 -11.47 6.66
CA ARG A 100 -3.50 -11.34 8.09
C ARG A 100 -4.27 -12.56 8.58
N GLU A 101 -3.55 -13.65 8.82
CA GLU A 101 -4.13 -14.95 9.26
C GLU A 101 -5.08 -14.83 10.47
N PHE A 102 -4.87 -13.83 11.34
CA PHE A 102 -5.66 -13.63 12.55
C PHE A 102 -6.93 -12.79 12.34
N LEU A 103 -6.92 -11.81 11.43
CA LEU A 103 -8.06 -10.88 11.28
C LEU A 103 -9.17 -11.44 10.38
N ASP A 104 -8.82 -12.27 9.40
CA ASP A 104 -9.82 -12.94 8.54
C ASP A 104 -10.78 -13.81 9.36
N LYS A 105 -10.28 -14.41 10.45
CA LYS A 105 -11.08 -15.20 11.40
C LYS A 105 -12.06 -14.34 12.22
N ILE A 106 -11.65 -13.13 12.61
CA ILE A 106 -12.49 -12.20 13.38
C ILE A 106 -13.59 -11.59 12.52
N GLU A 107 -13.27 -11.23 11.26
CA GLU A 107 -14.25 -10.66 10.34
C GLU A 107 -15.32 -11.71 9.93
N THR A 108 -14.90 -12.96 9.71
CA THR A 108 -15.80 -14.10 9.46
C THR A 108 -16.68 -14.44 10.69
N ALA A 109 -16.14 -14.31 11.91
CA ALA A 109 -16.90 -14.51 13.15
C ALA A 109 -17.90 -13.37 13.45
N ASN A 110 -17.64 -12.16 12.95
CA ASN A 110 -18.56 -11.02 13.11
C ASN A 110 -19.64 -10.95 12.02
N SER A 111 -19.40 -11.48 10.83
CA SER A 111 -20.41 -11.57 9.76
C SER A 111 -21.48 -12.66 10.01
N THR A 112 -21.19 -13.60 10.91
CA THR A 112 -22.09 -14.70 11.31
C THR A 112 -22.90 -14.40 12.57
N LYS A 113 -22.70 -13.25 13.22
CA LYS A 113 -23.53 -12.83 14.35
C LYS A 113 -24.85 -12.23 13.84
N PRO A 114 -26.01 -12.78 14.21
CA PRO A 114 -27.28 -12.15 13.89
C PRO A 114 -27.33 -10.76 14.55
N SER A 115 -27.87 -9.78 13.81
CA SER A 115 -28.10 -8.43 14.33
C SER A 115 -28.89 -8.54 15.64
N ARG A 116 -28.27 -8.16 16.77
CA ARG A 116 -29.02 -7.96 18.01
C ARG A 116 -30.01 -6.83 17.73
N LYS A 117 -31.29 -7.18 17.57
CA LYS A 117 -32.37 -6.19 17.65
C LYS A 117 -32.26 -5.57 19.04
N LEU A 118 -31.96 -4.28 19.09
CA LEU A 118 -32.10 -3.50 20.31
C LEU A 118 -33.58 -3.57 20.69
N CYS A 119 -33.92 -4.31 21.75
CA CYS A 119 -35.20 -4.12 22.41
C CYS A 119 -35.11 -2.77 23.12
N THR A 120 -35.80 -1.76 22.60
CA THR A 120 -36.12 -0.55 23.34
C THR A 120 -37.14 -0.88 24.42
N ALA A 121 -36.81 -0.55 25.67
CA ALA A 121 -37.73 -0.40 26.78
C ALA A 121 -37.53 1.02 27.34
#